data_AF-A0A915UUG0-F1
#
_entry.id   AF-A0A915UUG0-F1
#
_cell.length_a   1.000
_cell.length_b   1.000
_cell.length_c   1.000
_cell.angle_alpha   90.00
_cell.angle_beta   90.00
_cell.angle_gamma   90.00
#
_symmetry.space_group_name_H-M   'P 1'
#
loop_
_entity.id
_entity.type
_entity.pdbx_description
1 polymer ?
#
loop_
_entity_poly.entity_id
_entity_poly.type
_entity_poly.pdbx_seq_one_letter_code
_entity_poly.pdbx_strand_id
1 'polypeptide(L)'
;MRGRNFLTWLVAVATWATMVYALWNAQSLIALQGAALAKTLPPEGVARITQATNLREAPLQHEVWRYYRDGRLAWLEKHEAGQKIIVEWETVHGAPCGISYNEPVSVRAIESKQLPQQGMTLHIYRKTSRLGCYLVLRDSEGASVGVWEVN
;
A
#
# COMPACT_ATOMS: atom_id res chain seq x y z
N MET A 1 34.91 -27.40 28.55
CA MET A 1 33.45 -27.36 28.26
C MET A 1 32.95 -25.96 27.79
N ARG A 2 33.75 -25.15 27.07
CA ARG A 2 33.32 -23.81 26.58
C ARG A 2 32.88 -23.79 25.10
N GLY A 3 33.48 -24.65 24.25
CA GLY A 3 33.17 -24.66 22.81
C GLY A 3 31.79 -25.20 22.44
N ARG A 4 31.24 -26.16 23.22
CA ARG A 4 29.92 -26.76 22.94
C ARG A 4 28.78 -25.76 23.14
N ASN A 5 28.84 -24.93 24.19
CA ASN A 5 27.82 -23.91 24.44
C ASN A 5 27.86 -22.77 23.41
N PHE A 6 29.05 -22.45 22.88
CA PHE A 6 29.21 -21.42 21.85
C PHE A 6 28.63 -21.87 20.50
N LEU A 7 28.85 -23.12 20.10
CA LEU A 7 28.31 -23.67 18.86
C LEU A 7 26.77 -23.74 18.90
N THR A 8 26.18 -24.17 20.03
CA THR A 8 24.72 -24.22 20.18
C THR A 8 24.09 -22.82 20.12
N TRP A 9 24.76 -21.82 20.69
CA TRP A 9 24.29 -20.44 20.65
C TRP A 9 24.34 -19.85 19.23
N LEU A 10 25.40 -20.12 18.48
CA LEU A 10 25.52 -19.73 17.07
C LEU A 10 24.42 -20.36 16.20
N VAL A 11 24.14 -21.65 16.39
CA VAL A 11 23.05 -22.34 15.65
C VAL A 11 21.69 -21.73 16.01
N ALA A 12 21.45 -21.42 17.29
CA ALA A 12 20.22 -20.75 17.70
C ALA A 12 20.06 -19.38 17.02
N VAL A 13 21.10 -18.54 17.04
CA VAL A 13 21.07 -17.23 16.37
C VAL A 13 20.88 -17.35 14.87
N ALA A 14 21.58 -18.28 14.21
CA ALA A 14 21.42 -18.52 12.78
C ALA A 14 19.99 -18.95 12.43
N THR A 15 19.37 -19.80 13.26
CA THR A 15 18.00 -20.27 13.06
C THR A 15 16.97 -19.15 13.25
N TRP A 16 17.16 -18.30 14.26
CA TRP A 16 16.32 -17.12 14.44
C TRP A 16 16.47 -16.12 13.29
N ALA A 17 17.71 -15.87 12.85
CA ALA A 17 17.97 -15.00 11.71
C ALA A 17 17.32 -15.52 10.42
N THR A 18 17.37 -16.83 10.15
CA THR A 18 16.71 -17.41 8.98
C THR A 18 15.19 -17.40 9.09
N MET A 19 14.60 -17.64 10.27
CA MET A 19 13.15 -17.47 10.46
C MET A 19 12.70 -16.02 10.23
N VAL A 20 13.42 -15.04 10.78
CA VAL A 20 13.11 -13.62 10.57
C VAL A 20 13.25 -13.25 9.09
N TYR A 21 14.31 -13.72 8.42
CA TYR A 21 14.52 -13.52 6.99
C TYR A 21 13.42 -14.16 6.14
N ALA A 22 13.00 -15.39 6.46
CA ALA A 22 11.90 -16.07 5.79
C ALA A 22 10.56 -15.35 5.97
N LEU A 23 10.27 -14.88 7.19
CA LEU A 23 9.08 -14.07 7.48
C LEU A 23 9.07 -12.76 6.69
N TRP A 24 10.22 -12.10 6.59
CA TRP A 24 10.33 -10.85 5.83
C TRP A 24 10.07 -11.09 4.33
N ASN A 25 10.66 -12.14 3.75
CA ASN A 25 10.44 -12.50 2.35
C ASN A 25 9.02 -13.03 2.08
N ALA A 26 8.38 -13.67 3.05
CA ALA A 26 6.99 -14.10 2.88
C ALA A 26 6.01 -12.92 2.78
N GLN A 27 6.31 -11.79 3.42
CA GLN A 27 5.42 -10.61 3.37
C GLN A 27 5.31 -10.02 1.96
N SER A 28 6.38 -10.04 1.17
CA SER A 28 6.32 -9.56 -0.22
C SER A 28 5.46 -10.48 -1.10
N LEU A 29 5.56 -11.80 -0.91
CA LEU A 29 4.72 -12.79 -1.59
C LEU A 29 3.24 -12.64 -1.21
N ILE A 30 2.92 -12.44 0.07
CA ILE A 30 1.55 -12.20 0.54
C ILE A 30 1.00 -10.90 -0.07
N ALA A 31 1.80 -9.84 -0.14
CA ALA A 31 1.37 -8.58 -0.74
C ALA A 31 1.09 -8.73 -2.24
N LEU A 32 1.93 -9.48 -2.97
CA LEU A 32 1.72 -9.77 -4.40
C LEU A 32 0.46 -10.61 -4.63
N GLN A 33 0.24 -11.65 -3.82
CA GLN A 33 -0.98 -12.47 -3.90
C GLN A 33 -2.23 -11.64 -3.56
N GLY A 34 -2.17 -10.79 -2.53
CA GLY A 34 -3.25 -9.88 -2.16
C GLY A 34 -3.58 -8.89 -3.27
N ALA A 35 -2.57 -8.31 -3.92
CA ALA A 35 -2.74 -7.43 -5.07
C ALA A 35 -3.34 -8.14 -6.29
N ALA A 36 -2.92 -9.38 -6.57
CA ALA A 36 -3.48 -10.20 -7.64
C ALA A 36 -4.95 -10.54 -7.37
N LEU A 37 -5.30 -10.90 -6.13
CA LEU A 37 -6.68 -11.15 -5.71
C LEU A 37 -7.53 -9.89 -5.82
N ALA A 38 -7.03 -8.73 -5.39
CA ALA A 38 -7.70 -7.45 -5.55
C ALA A 38 -8.05 -7.16 -7.02
N LYS A 39 -7.21 -7.56 -7.99
CA LYS A 39 -7.54 -7.36 -9.41
C LYS A 39 -8.69 -8.24 -9.92
N THR A 40 -8.99 -9.35 -9.26
CA THR A 40 -9.97 -10.35 -9.70
C THR A 40 -11.30 -10.28 -8.96
N LEU A 41 -11.30 -9.78 -7.72
CA LEU A 41 -12.51 -9.61 -6.92
C LEU A 41 -13.26 -8.33 -7.28
N PRO A 42 -14.58 -8.27 -7.03
CA PRO A 42 -15.32 -7.02 -7.11
C PRO A 42 -14.77 -6.03 -6.06
N PRO A 43 -14.63 -4.74 -6.39
CA PRO A 43 -14.14 -3.74 -5.45
C PRO A 43 -15.14 -3.53 -4.30
N GLU A 44 -14.61 -3.29 -3.11
CA GLU A 44 -15.43 -2.89 -1.96
C GLU A 44 -15.87 -1.42 -2.08
N GLY A 45 -15.06 -0.61 -2.74
CA GLY A 45 -15.36 0.79 -3.02
C GLY A 45 -14.80 1.23 -4.37
N VAL A 46 -15.47 2.17 -5.00
CA VAL A 46 -15.03 2.82 -6.23
C VAL A 46 -14.96 4.31 -5.95
N ALA A 47 -13.80 4.90 -6.26
CA ALA A 47 -13.53 6.31 -6.11
C ALA A 47 -12.99 6.90 -7.41
N ARG A 48 -12.98 8.22 -7.50
CA ARG A 48 -12.39 8.95 -8.62
C ARG A 48 -11.32 9.89 -8.10
N ILE A 49 -10.14 9.86 -8.71
CA ILE A 49 -9.05 10.76 -8.34
C ILE A 49 -9.48 12.18 -8.71
N THR A 50 -9.56 13.06 -7.71
CA THR A 50 -9.94 14.46 -7.86
C THR A 50 -8.71 15.35 -8.03
N GLN A 51 -7.60 14.97 -7.40
CA GLN A 51 -6.35 15.71 -7.48
C GLN A 51 -5.13 14.78 -7.34
N ALA A 52 -4.09 15.03 -8.12
CA ALA A 52 -2.76 14.44 -7.93
C ALA A 52 -1.71 15.54 -8.17
N THR A 53 -0.96 15.92 -7.14
CA THR A 53 -0.07 17.08 -7.16
C THR A 53 1.34 16.70 -6.71
N ASN A 54 2.35 17.19 -7.44
CA ASN A 54 3.78 16.99 -7.18
C ASN A 54 4.26 15.53 -7.09
N LEU A 55 3.42 14.57 -7.48
CA LEU A 55 3.79 13.16 -7.58
C LEU A 55 4.59 12.94 -8.86
N ARG A 56 5.90 12.76 -8.72
CA ARG A 56 6.82 12.54 -9.87
C ARG A 56 7.06 11.07 -10.16
N GLU A 57 7.05 10.25 -9.12
CA GLU A 57 7.33 8.83 -9.17
C GLU A 57 6.38 8.10 -8.21
N ALA A 58 6.11 6.82 -8.48
CA ALA A 58 5.34 6.00 -7.59
C ALA A 58 6.23 5.49 -6.44
N PRO A 59 5.74 5.43 -5.19
CA PRO A 59 6.55 5.02 -4.05
C PRO A 59 6.84 3.51 -4.13
N LEU A 60 7.94 3.09 -4.76
CA LEU A 60 8.28 1.66 -4.93
C LEU A 60 8.69 0.99 -3.62
N GLN A 61 9.08 1.78 -2.63
CA GLN A 61 9.36 1.35 -1.25
C GLN A 61 8.25 1.83 -0.32
N HIS A 62 8.18 1.24 0.87
CA HIS A 62 7.26 1.71 1.92
C HIS A 62 7.66 3.10 2.39
N GLU A 63 6.87 4.09 1.98
CA GLU A 63 7.03 5.48 2.40
C GLU A 63 5.96 5.86 3.42
N VAL A 64 6.30 6.78 4.32
CA VAL A 64 5.35 7.29 5.31
C VAL A 64 4.58 8.47 4.72
N TRP A 65 3.28 8.32 4.65
CA TRP A 65 2.32 9.33 4.23
C TRP A 65 1.34 9.59 5.37
N ARG A 66 0.54 10.64 5.27
CA ARG A 66 -0.62 10.87 6.12
C ARG A 66 -1.88 10.62 5.33
N TYR A 67 -2.78 9.83 5.91
CA TYR A 67 -4.10 9.62 5.36
C TYR A 67 -5.09 10.58 6.03
N TYR A 68 -5.88 11.23 5.21
CA TYR A 68 -6.97 12.08 5.66
C TYR A 68 -8.25 11.71 4.94
N ARG A 69 -9.37 12.06 5.57
CA ARG A 69 -10.69 11.76 5.08
C ARG A 69 -11.69 12.78 5.63
N ASP A 70 -12.52 13.30 4.75
CA ASP A 70 -13.66 14.13 5.09
C ASP A 70 -14.89 13.65 4.29
N GLY A 71 -15.83 13.01 4.98
CA GLY A 71 -16.99 12.37 4.35
C GLY A 71 -16.61 11.32 3.29
N ARG A 72 -16.82 11.67 2.02
CA ARG A 72 -16.50 10.85 0.83
C ARG A 72 -15.14 11.16 0.22
N LEU A 73 -14.58 12.32 0.54
CA LEU A 73 -13.27 12.75 0.09
C LEU A 73 -12.19 12.11 0.97
N ALA A 74 -11.14 11.59 0.38
CA ALA A 74 -9.97 11.09 1.09
C ALA A 74 -8.71 11.46 0.32
N TRP A 75 -7.61 11.69 1.04
CA TRP A 75 -6.34 11.97 0.40
C TRP A 75 -5.16 11.43 1.18
N LEU A 76 -4.10 11.14 0.43
CA LEU A 76 -2.78 10.86 0.95
C LEU A 76 -1.91 12.09 0.77
N GLU A 77 -1.16 12.41 1.81
CA GLU A 77 -0.29 13.57 1.86
C GLU A 77 1.12 13.17 2.31
N LYS A 78 2.13 13.65 1.60
CA LYS A 78 3.54 13.53 1.98
C LYS A 78 4.24 14.87 1.76
N HIS A 79 5.19 15.20 2.64
CA HIS A 79 6.09 16.33 2.45
C HIS A 79 7.47 15.82 2.07
N GLU A 80 8.01 16.26 0.94
CA GLU A 80 9.31 15.84 0.43
C GLU A 80 10.01 17.01 -0.26
N ALA A 81 11.28 17.24 0.08
CA ALA A 81 12.10 18.32 -0.49
C ALA A 81 11.41 19.71 -0.47
N GLY A 82 10.65 20.01 0.59
CA GLY A 82 9.91 21.27 0.73
C GLY A 82 8.64 21.37 -0.14
N GLN A 83 8.28 20.31 -0.86
CA GLN A 83 7.05 20.22 -1.64
C GLN A 83 6.03 19.31 -0.95
N LYS A 84 4.76 19.69 -1.08
CA LYS A 84 3.63 18.90 -0.61
C LYS A 84 3.10 18.04 -1.77
N ILE A 85 3.14 16.73 -1.59
CA ILE A 85 2.61 15.73 -2.51
C ILE A 85 1.22 15.33 -2.01
N ILE A 86 0.23 15.40 -2.88
CA ILE A 86 -1.17 15.08 -2.55
C ILE A 86 -1.72 14.15 -3.61
N VAL A 87 -2.36 13.06 -3.18
CA VAL A 87 -3.22 12.22 -4.02
C VAL A 87 -4.58 12.17 -3.36
N GLU A 88 -5.57 12.83 -3.95
CA GLU A 88 -6.93 12.96 -3.43
C GLU A 88 -7.92 12.23 -4.34
N TRP A 89 -8.92 11.64 -3.72
CA TRP A 89 -10.01 10.98 -4.41
C TRP A 89 -11.33 11.12 -3.67
N GLU A 90 -12.41 11.09 -4.42
CA GLU A 90 -13.77 11.08 -3.89
C GLU A 90 -14.41 9.70 -4.12
N THR A 91 -14.98 9.14 -3.05
CA THR A 91 -15.69 7.85 -3.10
C THR A 91 -17.02 8.03 -3.83
N VAL A 92 -17.15 7.37 -4.98
CA VAL A 92 -18.36 7.36 -5.81
C VAL A 92 -19.37 6.34 -5.29
N HIS A 93 -18.90 5.14 -4.95
CA HIS A 93 -19.73 4.04 -4.46
C HIS A 93 -18.96 3.13 -3.49
N GLY A 94 -19.70 2.44 -2.61
CA GLY A 94 -19.16 1.41 -1.72
C GLY A 94 -18.47 1.96 -0.47
N ALA A 95 -17.67 1.09 0.16
CA ALA A 95 -16.97 1.42 1.39
C ALA A 95 -15.62 2.10 1.09
N PRO A 96 -15.27 3.16 1.83
CA PRO A 96 -13.94 3.76 1.74
C PRO A 96 -12.90 2.83 2.38
N CYS A 97 -11.63 3.17 2.16
CA CYS A 97 -10.52 2.50 2.81
C CYS A 97 -10.68 2.56 4.34
N GLY A 98 -10.52 1.41 5.02
CA GLY A 98 -10.75 1.25 6.45
C GLY A 98 -9.61 1.78 7.33
N ILE A 99 -9.06 2.94 6.98
CA ILE A 99 -7.98 3.63 7.69
C ILE A 99 -8.58 4.82 8.45
N SER A 100 -8.10 5.11 9.66
CA SER A 100 -8.62 6.21 10.46
C SER A 100 -8.05 7.56 9.99
N TYR A 101 -8.77 8.64 10.32
CA TYR A 101 -8.37 10.00 9.95
C TYR A 101 -7.05 10.44 10.58
N ASN A 102 -6.21 11.12 9.80
CA ASN A 102 -4.92 11.71 10.20
C ASN A 102 -3.93 10.68 10.78
N GLU A 103 -4.04 9.41 10.35
CA GLU A 103 -3.09 8.38 10.71
C GLU A 103 -1.86 8.43 9.79
N PRO A 104 -0.64 8.26 10.35
CA PRO A 104 0.52 7.95 9.54
C PRO A 104 0.32 6.56 8.94
N VAL A 105 0.41 6.49 7.62
CA VAL A 105 0.24 5.25 6.85
C VAL A 105 1.47 4.96 6.02
N SER A 106 1.74 3.69 5.82
CA SER A 106 2.77 3.21 4.92
C SER A 106 2.19 2.98 3.52
N VAL A 107 2.66 3.73 2.54
CA VAL A 107 2.24 3.65 1.15
C VAL A 107 3.34 3.02 0.31
N ARG A 108 2.98 2.06 -0.54
CA ARG A 108 3.88 1.46 -1.52
C ARG A 108 3.14 1.10 -2.80
N ALA A 109 3.64 1.47 -3.95
CA ALA A 109 3.21 0.96 -5.25
C ALA A 109 3.75 -0.47 -5.44
N ILE A 110 2.85 -1.45 -5.45
CA ILE A 110 3.18 -2.84 -5.80
C ILE A 110 3.38 -2.93 -7.31
N GLU A 111 2.55 -2.22 -8.06
CA GLU A 111 2.67 -2.06 -9.51
C GLU A 111 2.34 -0.61 -9.87
N SER A 112 3.07 -0.04 -10.80
CA SER A 112 2.78 1.31 -11.31
C SER A 112 3.24 1.43 -12.75
N LYS A 113 2.32 1.25 -13.69
CA LYS A 113 2.54 1.56 -15.11
C LYS A 113 2.29 3.04 -15.40
N GLN A 114 1.39 3.66 -14.63
CA GLN A 114 1.04 5.06 -14.77
C GLN A 114 0.82 5.68 -13.38
N LEU A 115 1.20 6.96 -13.26
CA LEU A 115 0.95 7.73 -12.05
C LEU A 115 -0.55 8.09 -11.92
N PRO A 116 -1.07 8.20 -10.69
CA PRO A 116 -2.36 8.80 -10.43
C PRO A 116 -2.53 10.15 -11.14
N GLN A 117 -3.62 10.29 -11.88
CA GLN A 117 -4.01 11.53 -12.53
C GLN A 117 -5.47 11.83 -12.23
N GLN A 118 -5.82 13.11 -12.25
CA GLN A 118 -7.19 13.56 -12.07
C GLN A 118 -8.12 12.88 -13.10
N GLY A 119 -9.25 12.40 -12.63
CA GLY A 119 -10.27 11.75 -13.44
C GLY A 119 -10.12 10.23 -13.55
N MET A 120 -8.97 9.65 -13.16
CA MET A 120 -8.80 8.20 -13.10
C MET A 120 -9.70 7.56 -12.04
N THR A 121 -10.04 6.29 -12.27
CA THR A 121 -10.86 5.51 -11.34
C THR A 121 -9.97 4.75 -10.38
N LEU A 122 -10.37 4.69 -9.12
CA LEU A 122 -9.66 4.01 -8.04
C LEU A 122 -10.57 2.95 -7.44
N HIS A 123 -10.18 1.69 -7.57
CA HIS A 123 -10.88 0.59 -6.91
C HIS A 123 -10.23 0.30 -5.56
N ILE A 124 -11.05 0.25 -4.52
CA ILE A 124 -10.63 0.07 -3.14
C ILE A 124 -10.95 -1.36 -2.72
N TYR A 125 -9.94 -2.05 -2.18
CA TYR A 125 -10.04 -3.40 -1.65
C TYR A 125 -9.46 -3.41 -0.24
N ARG A 126 -10.19 -3.94 0.74
CA ARG A 126 -9.65 -4.06 2.10
C ARG A 126 -8.72 -5.24 2.16
N LYS A 127 -7.69 -5.12 2.98
CA LYS A 127 -6.81 -6.25 3.28
C LYS A 127 -7.51 -7.23 4.21
N THR A 128 -7.41 -8.51 3.88
CA THR A 128 -8.05 -9.58 4.67
C THR A 128 -7.33 -9.85 6.00
N SER A 129 -6.02 -9.56 6.09
CA SER A 129 -5.16 -9.99 7.20
C SER A 129 -4.49 -8.86 8.00
N ARG A 130 -4.63 -7.60 7.58
CA ARG A 130 -4.06 -6.41 8.25
C ARG A 130 -4.96 -5.19 8.05
N LEU A 131 -4.81 -4.19 8.93
CA LEU A 131 -5.35 -2.85 8.69
C LEU A 131 -4.74 -2.28 7.39
N GLY A 132 -5.55 -1.55 6.63
CA GLY A 132 -5.17 -0.98 5.35
C GLY A 132 -6.01 -1.45 4.16
N CYS A 133 -5.62 -1.00 2.98
CA CYS A 133 -6.29 -1.32 1.72
C CYS A 133 -5.31 -1.41 0.55
N TYR A 134 -5.77 -2.06 -0.51
CA TYR A 134 -5.21 -1.91 -1.84
C TYR A 134 -6.04 -0.91 -2.64
N LEU A 135 -5.35 0.03 -3.28
CA LEU A 135 -5.91 1.01 -4.19
C LEU A 135 -5.46 0.64 -5.59
N VAL A 136 -6.38 0.12 -6.41
CA VAL A 136 -6.10 -0.28 -7.79
C VAL A 136 -6.48 0.86 -8.71
N LEU A 137 -5.49 1.45 -9.38
CA LEU A 137 -5.71 2.48 -10.39
C LEU A 137 -6.19 1.84 -11.69
N ARG A 138 -7.26 2.42 -12.22
CA ARG A 138 -7.90 2.05 -13.48
C ARG A 138 -7.91 3.26 -14.41
N ASP A 139 -7.49 3.04 -15.65
CA ASP A 139 -7.61 4.04 -16.71
C ASP A 139 -9.05 4.17 -17.21
N SER A 140 -9.27 5.00 -18.23
CA SER A 140 -10.58 5.21 -18.86
C SER A 140 -11.12 3.97 -19.58
N GLU A 141 -10.25 3.03 -19.96
CA GLU A 141 -10.63 1.77 -20.61
C GLU A 141 -10.94 0.66 -19.59
N GLY A 142 -10.76 0.94 -18.31
CA GLY A 142 -10.96 -0.01 -17.22
C GLY A 142 -9.79 -0.97 -17.01
N ALA A 143 -8.65 -0.76 -17.68
CA ALA A 143 -7.46 -1.58 -17.47
C ALA A 143 -6.76 -1.18 -16.17
N SER A 144 -6.17 -2.16 -15.48
CA SER A 144 -5.36 -1.91 -14.28
C SER A 144 -4.00 -1.34 -14.68
N VAL A 145 -3.76 -0.08 -14.30
CA VAL A 145 -2.52 0.65 -14.59
C VAL A 145 -1.65 0.85 -13.35
N GLY A 146 -2.16 0.56 -12.16
CA GLY A 146 -1.36 0.52 -10.94
C GLY A 146 -2.07 -0.17 -9.79
N VAL A 147 -1.29 -0.62 -8.81
CA VAL A 147 -1.78 -1.11 -7.52
C VAL A 147 -0.93 -0.52 -6.42
N TRP A 148 -1.57 0.22 -5.54
CA TRP A 148 -0.95 0.82 -4.38
C TRP A 148 -1.43 0.12 -3.13
N GLU A 149 -0.50 -0.13 -2.24
CA GLU A 149 -0.70 -0.69 -0.93
C GLU A 149 -0.66 0.44 0.09
N VAL A 150 -1.69 0.55 0.92
CA VAL A 150 -1.75 1.52 2.03
C VAL A 150 -2.00 0.75 3.32
N ASN A 151 -1.13 0.91 4.31
CA ASN A 151 -1.21 0.26 5.63
C ASN A 151 -1.20 1.28 6.76
#